data_AF-A0A842IGW6-F1
#
_entry.id   AF-A0A842IGW6-F1
#
_cell.length_a   1.000
_cell.length_b   1.000
_cell.length_c   1.000
_cell.angle_alpha   90.00
_cell.angle_beta   90.00
_cell.angle_gamma   90.00
#
_symmetry.space_group_name_H-M   'P 1'
#
loop_
_entity.id
_entity.type
_entity.pdbx_description
1 polymer ?
#
loop_
_entity_poly.entity_id
_entity_poly.type
_entity_poly.pdbx_seq_one_letter_code
_entity_poly.pdbx_strand_id
1 'polypeptide(L)'
;MKYIDSEIDQYWIHFQAGHAESKKVYPEALIKCYNGDDYLVQLTFYPNGKKLPENHYDKRNKLVYLRYPMSMYANILDILRNEKPIFFRYNAEIKLGFIRTGKEPVGEGEYDADFQSA
;
A
#
# COMPACT_ATOMS: atom_id res chain seq x y z
N MET A 1 20.60 -4.94 -8.77
CA MET A 1 19.33 -4.34 -8.35
C MET A 1 18.15 -4.98 -9.05
N LYS A 2 17.52 -5.96 -8.38
CA LYS A 2 16.28 -6.59 -8.85
C LYS A 2 15.07 -5.87 -8.23
N TYR A 3 14.40 -5.06 -9.03
CA TYR A 3 13.11 -4.47 -8.68
C TYR A 3 11.98 -5.45 -8.99
N ILE A 4 10.93 -5.35 -8.20
CA ILE A 4 9.64 -6.01 -8.41
C ILE A 4 8.61 -4.89 -8.42
N ASP A 5 7.97 -4.66 -9.55
CA ASP A 5 6.98 -3.62 -9.73
C ASP A 5 5.88 -4.07 -10.68
N SER A 6 4.66 -3.63 -10.38
CA SER A 6 3.47 -3.84 -11.21
C SER A 6 2.43 -2.77 -10.91
N GLU A 7 1.51 -2.59 -11.85
CA GLU A 7 0.29 -1.82 -11.64
C GLU A 7 -0.65 -2.56 -10.69
N ILE A 8 -1.44 -1.80 -9.92
CA ILE A 8 -2.53 -2.30 -9.07
C ILE A 8 -3.84 -1.78 -9.67
N ASP A 9 -4.77 -2.69 -9.97
CA ASP A 9 -6.09 -2.33 -10.50
C ASP A 9 -7.24 -2.67 -9.52
N GLN A 10 -6.97 -3.49 -8.51
CA GLN A 10 -7.95 -3.97 -7.54
C GLN A 10 -7.32 -4.09 -6.16
N TYR A 11 -8.12 -3.88 -5.11
CA TYR A 11 -7.70 -4.12 -3.74
C TYR A 11 -8.81 -4.67 -2.85
N TRP A 12 -8.43 -5.40 -1.80
CA TRP A 12 -9.34 -5.96 -0.81
C TRP A 12 -8.85 -5.66 0.61
N ILE A 13 -9.71 -5.06 1.43
CA ILE A 13 -9.39 -4.57 2.78
C ILE A 13 -9.94 -5.52 3.84
N HIS A 14 -9.11 -5.80 4.84
CA HIS A 14 -9.48 -6.62 6.00
C HIS A 14 -9.03 -5.90 7.28
N PHE A 15 -9.94 -5.77 8.24
CA PHE A 15 -9.60 -5.38 9.60
C PHE A 15 -9.53 -6.62 10.49
N GLN A 16 -8.54 -6.65 11.38
CA GLN A 16 -8.40 -7.70 12.36
C GLN A 16 -8.87 -7.20 13.72
N ALA A 17 -9.75 -7.97 14.36
CA ALA A 17 -10.24 -7.70 15.70
C ALA A 17 -9.88 -8.85 16.64
N GLY A 18 -9.64 -8.51 17.90
CA GLY A 18 -9.35 -9.46 18.98
C GLY A 18 -7.86 -9.62 19.26
N HIS A 19 -7.47 -9.32 20.50
CA HIS A 19 -6.21 -9.77 21.07
C HIS A 19 -6.19 -9.59 22.60
N ALA A 20 -6.34 -10.68 23.35
CA ALA A 20 -6.07 -10.70 24.79
C ALA A 20 -4.61 -11.14 24.99
N GLU A 21 -3.79 -10.24 25.54
CA GLU A 21 -2.40 -10.44 25.96
C GLU A 21 -1.54 -11.41 25.12
N SER A 22 -0.73 -10.87 24.21
CA SER A 22 0.46 -11.59 23.79
C SER A 22 1.69 -10.69 23.69
N LYS A 23 2.85 -11.33 23.83
CA LYS A 23 4.17 -10.74 23.57
C LYS A 23 4.42 -10.46 22.07
N LYS A 24 3.50 -10.85 21.17
CA LYS A 24 3.63 -10.68 19.72
C LYS A 24 2.85 -9.46 19.26
N VAL A 25 3.43 -8.71 18.31
CA VAL A 25 2.75 -7.60 17.64
C VAL A 25 2.00 -8.16 16.44
N TYR A 26 0.68 -8.01 16.46
CA TYR A 26 -0.20 -8.39 15.36
C TYR A 26 -0.58 -7.16 14.53
N PRO A 27 -0.83 -7.32 13.22
CA PRO A 27 -1.37 -6.24 12.41
C PRO A 27 -2.84 -5.96 12.75
N GLU A 28 -3.26 -4.72 12.58
CA GLU A 28 -4.63 -4.24 12.81
C GLU A 28 -5.45 -4.24 11.50
N ALA A 29 -4.78 -4.03 10.37
CA ALA A 29 -5.40 -4.03 9.05
C ALA A 29 -4.48 -4.60 7.98
N LEU A 30 -5.08 -5.12 6.91
CA LEU A 30 -4.41 -5.58 5.70
C LEU A 30 -5.14 -5.04 4.48
N ILE A 31 -4.38 -4.65 3.47
CA ILE A 31 -4.88 -4.37 2.12
C ILE A 31 -4.15 -5.31 1.18
N LYS A 32 -4.91 -6.17 0.51
CA LYS A 32 -4.41 -7.05 -0.55
C LYS A 32 -4.61 -6.35 -1.88
N CYS A 33 -3.57 -6.24 -2.69
CA CYS A 33 -3.63 -5.55 -3.97
C CYS A 33 -3.33 -6.53 -5.11
N TYR A 34 -4.05 -6.35 -6.22
CA TYR A 34 -4.08 -7.26 -7.36
C TYR A 34 -3.88 -6.51 -8.68
N ASN A 35 -3.55 -7.28 -9.72
CA ASN A 35 -3.62 -6.87 -11.13
C ASN A 35 -4.33 -7.98 -11.89
N GLY A 36 -5.60 -7.76 -12.25
CA GLY A 36 -6.49 -8.84 -12.62
C GLY A 36 -6.55 -9.91 -11.51
N ASP A 37 -6.29 -11.17 -11.86
CA ASP A 37 -6.32 -12.29 -10.91
C ASP A 37 -5.01 -12.47 -10.11
N ASP A 38 -3.96 -11.72 -10.44
CA ASP A 38 -2.66 -11.87 -9.79
C ASP A 38 -2.61 -11.14 -8.45
N TYR A 39 -2.32 -11.86 -7.37
CA TYR A 39 -2.11 -11.28 -6.04
C TYR A 39 -0.67 -10.80 -5.86
N LEU A 40 -0.46 -9.48 -5.92
CA LEU A 40 0.88 -8.90 -6.11
C LEU A 40 1.53 -8.43 -4.82
N VAL A 41 0.78 -7.68 -4.00
CA VAL A 41 1.32 -7.03 -2.80
C VAL A 41 0.30 -7.01 -1.67
N GLN A 42 0.76 -7.30 -0.46
CA GLN A 42 0.02 -7.10 0.77
C GLN A 42 0.58 -5.90 1.53
N LEU A 43 -0.25 -4.90 1.76
CA LEU A 43 0.04 -3.79 2.67
C LEU A 43 -0.48 -4.19 4.04
N THR A 44 0.43 -4.29 5.01
CA THR A 44 0.12 -4.78 6.35
C THR A 44 0.37 -3.65 7.36
N PHE A 45 -0.65 -3.34 8.15
CA PHE A 45 -0.64 -2.19 9.06
C PHE A 45 -0.55 -2.67 10.50
N TYR A 46 0.48 -2.22 11.21
CA TYR A 46 0.74 -2.58 12.60
C TYR A 46 0.44 -1.40 13.54
N PRO A 47 0.14 -1.68 14.82
CA PRO A 47 -0.12 -0.64 15.81
C PRO A 47 1.00 0.40 15.86
N ASN A 48 0.62 1.66 16.03
CA ASN A 48 1.58 2.77 16.13
C ASN A 48 2.53 2.59 17.33
N GLY A 49 3.77 3.04 17.17
CA GLY A 49 4.81 2.95 18.20
C GLY A 49 5.41 1.54 18.41
N LYS A 50 4.98 0.53 17.63
CA LYS A 50 5.59 -0.80 17.65
C LYS A 50 6.69 -0.93 16.60
N LYS A 51 7.66 -1.81 16.86
CA LYS A 51 8.70 -2.15 15.88
C LYS A 51 8.07 -2.93 14.73
N LEU A 52 8.17 -2.39 13.52
CA LEU A 52 7.69 -3.03 12.31
C LEU A 52 8.62 -4.18 11.91
N PRO A 53 8.08 -5.34 11.48
CA PRO A 53 8.91 -6.35 10.82
C PRO A 53 9.46 -5.81 9.48
N GLU A 54 10.56 -6.38 9.01
CA GLU A 54 11.12 -6.02 7.69
C GLU A 54 10.17 -6.40 6.56
N ASN A 55 10.17 -5.62 5.47
CA ASN A 55 9.49 -6.01 4.23
C ASN A 55 10.08 -7.31 3.67
N HIS A 56 9.25 -8.05 2.94
CA HIS A 56 9.64 -9.37 2.45
C HIS A 56 9.04 -9.63 1.07
N TYR A 57 9.77 -10.38 0.24
CA TYR A 57 9.26 -10.93 -1.01
C TYR A 57 9.27 -12.45 -0.96
N ASP A 58 8.07 -13.03 -1.03
CA ASP A 58 7.88 -14.46 -1.14
C ASP A 58 8.06 -14.88 -2.61
N LYS A 59 9.22 -15.47 -2.91
CA LYS A 59 9.58 -15.92 -4.26
C LYS A 59 8.67 -17.03 -4.78
N ARG A 60 8.09 -17.85 -3.91
CA ARG A 60 7.25 -18.99 -4.31
C ARG A 60 5.90 -18.51 -4.83
N ASN A 61 5.30 -17.57 -4.11
CA ASN A 61 3.98 -17.01 -4.44
C ASN A 61 4.06 -15.72 -5.26
N LYS A 62 5.28 -15.23 -5.55
CA LYS A 62 5.54 -13.94 -6.21
C LYS A 62 4.84 -12.75 -5.52
N LEU A 63 4.74 -12.80 -4.19
CA LEU A 63 3.99 -11.85 -3.38
C LEU A 63 4.93 -10.98 -2.53
N VAL A 64 4.72 -9.67 -2.58
CA VAL A 64 5.43 -8.71 -1.74
C VAL A 64 4.62 -8.38 -0.49
N TYR A 65 5.29 -8.30 0.65
CA TYR A 65 4.71 -7.86 1.92
C TYR A 65 5.35 -6.53 2.32
N LEU A 66 4.59 -5.44 2.19
CA LEU A 66 4.95 -4.11 2.66
C LEU A 66 4.31 -3.86 4.03
N ARG A 67 5.09 -3.32 4.97
CA ARG A 67 4.68 -3.16 6.36
C ARG A 67 4.74 -1.69 6.75
N TYR A 68 3.63 -1.20 7.29
CA TYR A 68 3.43 0.19 7.64
C TYR A 68 2.94 0.33 9.08
N PRO A 69 3.19 1.48 9.73
CA PRO A 69 2.45 1.84 10.93
C PRO A 69 0.99 2.18 10.58
N MET A 70 0.07 1.98 11.51
CA MET A 70 -1.37 2.23 11.31
C MET A 70 -1.67 3.69 10.95
N SER A 71 -0.83 4.64 11.37
CA SER A 71 -0.93 6.05 10.97
C SER A 71 -0.88 6.29 9.46
N MET A 72 -0.27 5.38 8.69
CA MET A 72 -0.21 5.47 7.23
C MET A 72 -1.43 4.89 6.53
N TYR A 73 -2.32 4.19 7.25
CA TYR A 73 -3.46 3.50 6.67
C TYR A 73 -4.37 4.43 5.87
N ALA A 74 -4.76 5.56 6.45
CA ALA A 74 -5.65 6.52 5.80
C ALA A 74 -5.02 7.08 4.52
N ASN A 75 -3.75 7.50 4.57
CA ASN A 75 -3.04 8.06 3.43
C ASN A 75 -2.89 7.06 2.27
N ILE A 76 -2.56 5.81 2.59
CA ILE A 76 -2.44 4.76 1.57
C ILE A 76 -3.80 4.43 0.98
N LEU A 77 -4.84 4.33 1.81
CA LEU A 77 -6.19 4.06 1.35
C LEU A 77 -6.74 5.18 0.46
N ASP A 78 -6.40 6.43 0.77
CA ASP A 78 -6.80 7.61 0.01
C ASP A 78 -6.24 7.55 -1.42
N ILE A 79 -4.93 7.32 -1.55
CA ILE A 79 -4.26 7.10 -2.84
C ILE A 79 -4.92 5.94 -3.61
N LEU A 80 -5.17 4.81 -2.95
CA LEU A 80 -5.81 3.65 -3.60
C LEU A 80 -7.24 3.92 -4.10
N ARG A 81 -7.95 4.89 -3.51
CA ARG A 81 -9.35 5.21 -3.84
C ARG A 81 -9.48 6.29 -4.90
N ASN A 82 -8.60 7.28 -4.86
CA ASN A 82 -8.79 8.51 -5.62
C ASN A 82 -7.85 8.62 -6.82
N GLU A 83 -6.75 7.86 -6.83
CA GLU A 83 -5.72 7.99 -7.86
C GLU A 83 -5.73 6.81 -8.83
N LYS A 84 -5.46 7.11 -10.11
CA LYS A 84 -5.24 6.09 -11.14
C LYS A 84 -4.33 6.64 -12.24
N PRO A 85 -3.32 5.89 -12.71
CA PRO A 85 -2.95 4.53 -12.32
C PRO A 85 -2.14 4.44 -11.02
N ILE A 86 -2.25 3.32 -10.31
CA ILE A 86 -1.48 3.00 -9.10
C ILE A 86 -0.46 1.91 -9.38
N PHE A 87 0.74 2.06 -8.81
CA PHE A 87 1.80 1.06 -8.88
C PHE A 87 2.37 0.77 -7.50
N PHE A 88 2.87 -0.45 -7.31
CA PHE A 88 3.83 -0.72 -6.25
C PHE A 88 5.22 -0.95 -6.84
N ARG A 89 6.25 -0.69 -6.02
CA ARG A 89 7.61 -1.10 -6.33
C ARG A 89 8.31 -1.57 -5.07
N TYR A 90 9.11 -2.63 -5.19
CA TYR A 90 9.90 -3.20 -4.12
C TYR A 90 11.32 -3.52 -4.60
N ASN A 91 12.30 -3.15 -3.78
CA ASN A 91 13.70 -3.49 -3.97
C ASN A 91 14.07 -4.63 -3.01
N ALA A 92 14.39 -5.79 -3.58
CA ALA A 92 14.68 -6.99 -2.80
C ALA A 92 16.03 -6.96 -2.07
N GLU A 93 16.98 -6.13 -2.50
CA GLU A 93 18.33 -6.04 -1.90
C GLU A 93 18.28 -5.25 -0.58
N ILE A 94 17.62 -4.09 -0.58
CA ILE A 94 17.52 -3.21 0.59
C ILE A 94 16.20 -3.36 1.36
N LYS A 95 15.30 -4.25 0.89
CA LYS A 95 13.96 -4.51 1.47
C LYS A 95 13.10 -3.25 1.62
N LEU A 96 13.23 -2.31 0.68
CA LEU A 96 12.45 -1.07 0.64
C LEU A 96 11.38 -1.17 -0.43
N GLY A 97 10.16 -0.73 -0.14
CA GLY A 97 9.11 -0.64 -1.14
C GLY A 97 8.14 0.50 -0.86
N PHE A 98 7.35 0.83 -1.86
CA PHE A 98 6.39 1.94 -1.83
C PHE A 98 5.23 1.69 -2.79
N ILE A 99 4.15 2.41 -2.52
CA ILE A 99 3.01 2.60 -3.44
C ILE A 99 3.16 4.01 -4.02
N ARG A 100 2.85 4.17 -5.30
CA ARG A 100 2.90 5.46 -6.00
C ARG A 100 1.80 5.57 -7.03
N THR A 101 1.48 6.80 -7.38
CA THR A 101 0.64 7.15 -8.51
C THR A 101 1.41 7.06 -9.83
N GLY A 102 0.72 7.35 -10.93
CA GLY A 102 1.30 7.68 -12.22
C GLY A 102 2.14 8.95 -12.15
N LYS A 103 2.75 9.33 -13.28
CA LYS A 103 3.40 10.63 -13.39
C LYS A 103 2.34 11.65 -13.80
N GLU A 104 2.22 12.71 -13.02
CA GLU A 104 1.32 13.83 -13.30
C GLU A 104 2.12 15.08 -13.68
N PRO A 105 1.55 15.95 -14.53
CA PRO A 105 2.05 17.30 -14.71
C PRO A 105 2.05 18.09 -13.40
N VAL A 106 3.06 18.92 -13.20
CA VAL A 106 3.13 19.79 -12.02
C VAL A 106 2.13 20.94 -12.17
N GLY A 107 1.29 21.17 -11.16
CA GLY A 107 0.38 22.32 -11.09
C GLY A 107 -1.07 22.07 -11.51
N GLU A 108 -1.51 20.81 -11.62
CA GLU A 108 -2.89 20.51 -12.04
C GLU A 108 -3.97 20.81 -10.97
N GLY A 109 -3.60 20.91 -9.70
CA GLY A 109 -4.54 21.15 -8.60
C GLY A 109 -5.22 22.53 -8.55
N GLU A 110 -4.91 23.44 -9.50
CA GLU A 110 -5.53 24.78 -9.57
C GLU A 110 -6.68 24.90 -10.59
N TYR A 111 -6.88 23.90 -11.47
CA TYR A 111 -7.89 23.96 -12.54
C TYR A 111 -9.26 23.34 -12.18
N ASP A 112 -9.38 22.65 -11.04
CA ASP A 112 -10.67 22.11 -10.57
C ASP A 112 -11.59 23.18 -9.94
N ALA A 113 -11.10 24.42 -9.81
CA ALA A 113 -11.88 25.58 -9.39
C ALA A 113 -12.45 26.35 -10.60
N ASP A 114 -12.91 25.65 -11.64
CA ASP A 114 -13.75 26.28 -12.66
C ASP A 114 -15.12 26.61 -12.05
N PHE A 115 -15.22 27.84 -11.54
CA PHE A 115 -16.48 28.53 -11.29
C PHE A 115 -17.31 28.49 -12.57
N GLN A 116 -18.26 27.56 -12.67
CA GLN A 116 -19.43 27.73 -13.52
C GLN A 116 -20.33 28.81 -12.90
N SER A 117 -19.92 30.07 -13.00
CA SER A 117 -20.85 31.19 -12.87
C SER A 117 -21.65 31.29 -14.17
N ALA A 118 -22.96 31.10 -14.01
CA ALA A 118 -24.02 31.15 -15.01
C ALA A 118 -24.07 32.45 -15.84
#